data_AF-A0A839ASU7-F1
#
_entry.id   AF-A0A839ASU7-F1
#
_cell.length_a   1.000
_cell.length_b   1.000
_cell.length_c   1.000
_cell.angle_alpha   90.00
_cell.angle_beta   90.00
_cell.angle_gamma   90.00
#
_symmetry.space_group_name_H-M   'P 1'
#
loop_
_entity.id
_entity.type
_entity.pdbx_description
1 polymer ?
#
loop_
_entity_poly.entity_id
_entity_poly.type
_entity_poly.pdbx_seq_one_letter_code
_entity_poly.pdbx_strand_id
1 'polypeptide(L)'
;MKSKTVFIIFTLILASCKREIEKKTELGKSEFNLKTDITDFKKKMTESDSIKIWFDHSVCTYQGVERIEITKKSDSIKIRTEFKEETFNENPEWKLVYEKKISKTDSIWNIEKFFKRNIKRRKSEEKEHGTLQVSHKGIKVNYFTNGLVDLNRFMADYFEVMRELHPENKNGIYGVEIINEPELQIE
;
A
#
# COMPACT_ATOMS: atom_id res chain seq x y z
N MET A 1 -58.41 26.01 23.42
CA MET A 1 -57.42 25.71 24.48
C MET A 1 -56.66 24.42 24.17
N LYS A 2 -55.83 24.38 23.10
CA LYS A 2 -55.03 23.19 22.70
C LYS A 2 -53.75 23.56 21.93
N SER A 3 -53.08 24.66 22.30
CA SER A 3 -51.93 25.17 21.52
C SER A 3 -50.63 25.36 22.32
N LYS A 4 -50.59 25.00 23.62
CA LYS A 4 -49.39 25.17 24.45
C LYS A 4 -48.63 23.85 24.70
N THR A 5 -49.28 22.70 24.54
CA THR A 5 -48.67 21.39 24.83
C THR A 5 -47.73 20.88 23.72
N VAL A 6 -47.98 21.29 22.46
CA VAL A 6 -47.18 20.84 21.30
C VAL A 6 -45.76 21.44 21.30
N PHE A 7 -45.60 22.65 21.84
CA PHE A 7 -44.30 23.34 21.85
C PHE A 7 -43.27 22.70 22.82
N ILE A 8 -43.74 22.10 23.92
CA ILE A 8 -42.86 21.52 24.95
C ILE A 8 -42.24 20.19 24.48
N ILE A 9 -42.95 19.42 23.66
CA ILE A 9 -42.46 18.14 23.11
C ILE A 9 -41.34 18.37 22.09
N PHE A 10 -41.42 19.45 21.30
CA PHE A 10 -40.40 19.75 20.28
C PHE A 10 -39.05 20.19 20.89
N THR A 11 -39.07 20.82 22.06
CA THR A 11 -37.84 21.24 22.78
C THR A 11 -37.09 20.08 23.45
N LEU A 12 -37.78 19.01 23.84
CA LEU A 12 -37.15 17.84 24.50
C LEU A 12 -36.38 16.94 23.52
N ILE A 13 -36.80 16.88 22.25
CA ILE A 13 -36.13 16.06 21.22
C ILE A 13 -34.76 16.68 20.85
N LEU A 14 -34.65 18.01 20.85
CA LEU A 14 -33.40 18.71 20.52
C LEU A 14 -32.33 18.61 21.62
N ALA A 15 -32.72 18.35 22.88
CA ALA A 15 -31.78 18.16 23.97
C ALA A 15 -31.16 16.75 24.00
N SER A 16 -31.83 15.74 23.42
CA SER A 16 -31.34 14.35 23.41
C SER A 16 -30.32 14.06 22.30
N CYS A 17 -30.29 14.84 21.22
CA CYS A 17 -29.32 14.65 20.12
C CYS A 17 -27.93 15.24 20.40
N LYS A 18 -27.72 15.94 21.53
CA LYS A 18 -26.42 16.54 21.86
C LYS A 18 -25.47 15.62 22.64
N ARG A 19 -25.95 14.49 23.20
CA ARG A 19 -25.12 13.63 24.07
C ARG A 19 -24.35 12.52 23.35
N GLU A 20 -24.67 12.19 22.10
CA GLU A 20 -23.96 11.13 21.35
C GLU A 20 -22.81 11.65 20.47
N ILE A 21 -22.58 12.96 20.41
CA ILE A 21 -21.57 13.54 19.52
C ILE A 21 -20.17 13.59 20.18
N GLU A 22 -20.07 13.50 21.51
CA GLU A 22 -18.81 13.68 22.26
C GLU A 22 -17.93 12.42 22.36
N LYS A 23 -18.26 11.33 21.66
CA LYS A 23 -17.38 10.16 21.50
C LYS A 23 -16.96 9.89 20.07
N LYS A 24 -17.03 10.88 19.18
CA LYS A 24 -16.06 10.92 18.08
C LYS A 24 -14.74 11.33 18.69
N THR A 25 -13.97 10.33 19.12
CA THR A 25 -12.53 10.44 19.31
C THR A 25 -12.03 11.32 18.17
N GLU A 26 -11.54 12.53 18.48
CA GLU A 26 -10.82 13.31 17.49
C GLU A 26 -9.75 12.37 16.96
N LEU A 27 -9.91 11.90 15.72
CA LEU A 27 -8.88 11.14 15.04
C LEU A 27 -7.69 12.10 15.01
N GLY A 28 -6.75 11.87 15.92
CA GLY A 28 -5.62 12.76 16.15
C GLY A 28 -4.99 13.10 14.82
N LYS A 29 -4.71 14.39 14.62
CA LYS A 29 -4.01 14.86 13.42
C LYS A 29 -2.74 14.02 13.26
N SER A 30 -2.61 13.34 12.13
CA SER A 30 -1.49 12.41 11.98
C SER A 30 -0.16 13.17 11.95
N GLU A 31 0.82 12.61 12.66
CA GLU A 31 2.20 13.08 12.72
C GLU A 31 3.12 12.33 11.75
N PHE A 32 2.58 11.34 11.01
CA PHE A 32 3.35 10.51 10.10
C PHE A 32 3.94 11.34 8.95
N ASN A 33 5.26 11.31 8.81
CA ASN A 33 5.98 11.96 7.72
C ASN A 33 6.59 10.92 6.79
N LEU A 34 6.07 10.83 5.55
CA LEU A 34 6.51 9.84 4.57
C LEU A 34 8.03 9.85 4.32
N LYS A 35 8.69 11.00 4.34
CA LYS A 35 10.11 11.09 3.99
C LYS A 35 11.00 10.47 5.08
N THR A 36 10.61 10.62 6.34
CA THR A 36 11.39 10.18 7.51
C THR A 36 10.92 8.84 8.07
N ASP A 37 9.63 8.55 8.01
CA ASP A 37 9.01 7.49 8.80
C ASP A 37 8.69 6.23 8.00
N ILE A 38 8.87 6.25 6.66
CA ILE A 38 8.54 5.11 5.79
C ILE A 38 9.32 3.82 6.10
N THR A 39 10.45 3.91 6.81
CA THR A 39 11.21 2.72 7.25
C THR A 39 10.76 2.18 8.62
N ASP A 40 9.72 2.78 9.21
CA ASP A 40 9.10 2.38 10.50
C ASP A 40 7.59 2.70 10.48
N PHE A 41 6.96 2.62 9.29
CA PHE A 41 5.57 3.01 9.11
C PHE A 41 4.59 2.14 9.90
N LYS A 42 4.88 0.84 10.09
CA LYS A 42 4.02 -0.08 10.83
C LYS A 42 3.74 0.45 12.23
N LYS A 43 4.78 1.03 12.86
CA LYS A 43 4.71 1.69 14.16
C LYS A 43 4.15 3.11 14.07
N LYS A 44 4.66 3.92 13.14
CA LYS A 44 4.45 5.38 13.09
C LYS A 44 3.12 5.82 12.52
N MET A 45 2.51 5.03 11.63
CA MET A 45 1.17 5.33 11.13
C MET A 45 0.14 5.28 12.25
N THR A 46 -0.91 6.08 12.10
CA THR A 46 -2.14 6.06 12.88
C THR A 46 -3.32 5.64 12.00
N GLU A 47 -4.52 5.52 12.57
CA GLU A 47 -5.72 5.14 11.79
C GLU A 47 -6.14 6.20 10.76
N SER A 48 -5.65 7.44 10.88
CA SER A 48 -5.89 8.50 9.89
C SER A 48 -4.90 8.46 8.72
N ASP A 49 -3.95 7.51 8.72
CA ASP A 49 -2.93 7.37 7.70
C ASP A 49 -3.23 6.27 6.68
N SER A 50 -2.99 6.60 5.41
CA SER A 50 -2.93 5.64 4.30
C SER A 50 -1.65 5.89 3.51
N ILE A 51 -0.89 4.82 3.26
CA ILE A 51 0.26 4.83 2.35
C ILE A 51 -0.18 4.14 1.06
N LYS A 52 0.09 4.77 -0.07
CA LYS A 52 -0.13 4.18 -1.39
C LYS A 52 1.21 3.94 -2.05
N ILE A 53 1.45 2.70 -2.45
CA ILE A 53 2.62 2.29 -3.22
C ILE A 53 2.16 2.04 -4.65
N TRP A 54 2.95 2.49 -5.61
CA TRP A 54 2.83 2.16 -7.02
C TRP A 54 4.15 1.59 -7.48
N PHE A 55 4.13 0.43 -8.13
CA PHE A 55 5.32 -0.26 -8.63
C PHE A 55 5.15 -0.56 -10.11
N ASP A 56 6.16 -0.19 -10.89
CA ASP A 56 6.26 -0.47 -12.30
C ASP A 56 6.91 -1.84 -12.51
N HIS A 57 6.13 -2.80 -13.01
CA HIS A 57 6.59 -4.15 -13.35
C HIS A 57 7.11 -4.23 -14.80
N SER A 58 7.13 -3.12 -15.53
CA SER A 58 7.46 -3.12 -16.95
C SER A 58 8.93 -3.41 -17.21
N VAL A 59 9.20 -4.37 -18.10
CA VAL A 59 10.54 -4.74 -18.56
C VAL A 59 10.46 -5.14 -20.03
N CYS A 60 11.37 -4.60 -20.84
CA CYS A 60 11.39 -4.83 -22.29
C CYS A 60 10.03 -4.49 -22.93
N THR A 61 9.34 -5.48 -23.50
CA THR A 61 8.03 -5.32 -24.13
C THR A 61 6.86 -5.55 -23.17
N TYR A 62 7.12 -6.07 -21.98
CA TYR A 62 6.09 -6.28 -20.96
C TYR A 62 5.81 -4.97 -20.22
N GLN A 63 4.53 -4.65 -20.08
CA GLN A 63 4.00 -3.52 -19.33
C GLN A 63 2.97 -4.00 -18.31
N GLY A 64 3.21 -3.67 -17.05
CA GLY A 64 2.34 -4.04 -15.95
C GLY A 64 2.61 -3.16 -14.74
N VAL A 65 1.59 -2.86 -13.97
CA VAL A 65 1.70 -1.95 -12.84
C VAL A 65 0.89 -2.44 -11.66
N GLU A 66 1.46 -2.28 -10.48
CA GLU A 66 0.88 -2.66 -9.21
C GLU A 66 0.57 -1.42 -8.39
N ARG A 67 -0.56 -1.43 -7.68
CA ARG A 67 -0.83 -0.47 -6.61
C ARG A 67 -1.17 -1.20 -5.32
N ILE A 68 -0.57 -0.74 -4.23
CA ILE A 68 -0.80 -1.25 -2.88
C ILE A 68 -1.31 -0.11 -2.02
N GLU A 69 -2.43 -0.33 -1.34
CA GLU A 69 -2.90 0.54 -0.27
C GLU A 69 -2.67 -0.11 1.08
N ILE A 70 -1.97 0.61 1.95
CA ILE A 70 -1.66 0.21 3.32
C ILE A 70 -2.39 1.16 4.26
N THR A 71 -3.26 0.61 5.10
CA THR A 71 -4.00 1.36 6.12
C THR A 71 -3.83 0.72 7.49
N LYS A 72 -3.94 1.51 8.55
CA LYS A 72 -3.89 1.02 9.93
C LYS A 72 -5.28 1.01 10.55
N LYS A 73 -5.57 -0.03 11.31
CA LYS A 73 -6.76 -0.12 12.17
C LYS A 73 -6.33 -0.74 13.49
N SER A 74 -6.28 0.08 14.54
CA SER A 74 -5.82 -0.31 15.87
C SER A 74 -4.44 -1.01 15.79
N ASP A 75 -4.35 -2.23 16.30
CA ASP A 75 -3.12 -3.03 16.31
C ASP A 75 -2.87 -3.84 15.03
N SER A 76 -3.54 -3.47 13.94
CA SER A 76 -3.43 -4.19 12.68
C SER A 76 -3.20 -3.27 11.49
N ILE A 77 -2.57 -3.85 10.47
CA ILE A 77 -2.29 -3.21 9.20
C ILE A 77 -3.04 -4.00 8.13
N LYS A 78 -3.85 -3.29 7.36
CA LYS A 78 -4.53 -3.83 6.18
C LYS A 78 -3.73 -3.47 4.95
N ILE A 79 -3.44 -4.47 4.13
CA ILE A 79 -2.73 -4.35 2.86
C ILE A 79 -3.67 -4.82 1.76
N ARG A 80 -3.96 -3.94 0.81
CA ARG A 80 -4.79 -4.24 -0.35
C ARG A 80 -3.97 -4.00 -1.61
N THR A 81 -3.81 -5.03 -2.43
CA THR A 81 -2.99 -4.99 -3.65
C THR A 81 -3.85 -5.19 -4.89
N GLU A 82 -3.59 -4.37 -5.91
CA GLU A 82 -4.20 -4.49 -7.24
C GLU A 82 -3.14 -4.43 -8.31
N PHE A 83 -3.42 -5.09 -9.42
CA PHE A 83 -2.53 -5.17 -10.56
C PHE A 83 -3.32 -4.93 -11.84
N LYS A 84 -2.68 -4.30 -12.83
CA LYS A 84 -3.16 -4.29 -14.21
C LYS A 84 -2.00 -4.57 -15.14
N GLU A 85 -2.27 -5.37 -16.16
CA GLU A 85 -1.32 -5.68 -17.23
C GLU A 85 -1.73 -4.90 -18.48
N GLU A 86 -0.84 -4.05 -18.96
CA GLU A 86 -1.09 -3.10 -20.06
C GLU A 86 -0.54 -3.61 -21.40
N THR A 87 0.12 -4.76 -21.41
CA THR A 87 0.79 -5.30 -22.60
C THR A 87 -0.22 -5.75 -23.67
N PHE A 88 -1.25 -6.50 -23.28
CA PHE A 88 -2.12 -7.19 -24.24
C PHE A 88 -3.50 -6.56 -24.41
N ASN A 89 -3.88 -5.59 -23.58
CA ASN A 89 -5.22 -5.01 -23.57
C ASN A 89 -5.18 -3.48 -23.64
N GLU A 90 -5.97 -2.89 -24.52
CA GLU A 90 -6.23 -1.46 -24.51
C GLU A 90 -7.17 -1.14 -23.33
N ASN A 91 -6.66 -0.40 -22.34
CA ASN A 91 -7.37 0.01 -21.11
C ASN A 91 -7.76 -1.15 -20.16
N PRO A 92 -6.78 -1.88 -19.59
CA PRO A 92 -7.04 -2.96 -18.65
C PRO A 92 -7.64 -2.45 -17.33
N GLU A 93 -8.58 -3.21 -16.79
CA GLU A 93 -9.11 -2.97 -15.45
C GLU A 93 -8.12 -3.35 -14.35
N TRP A 94 -8.20 -2.66 -13.21
CA TRP A 94 -7.48 -3.05 -12.01
C TRP A 94 -8.08 -4.32 -11.41
N LYS A 95 -7.27 -5.36 -11.26
CA LYS A 95 -7.66 -6.63 -10.65
C LYS A 95 -7.14 -6.71 -9.22
N LEU A 96 -8.00 -7.04 -8.27
CA LEU A 96 -7.59 -7.39 -6.91
C LEU A 96 -6.68 -8.62 -6.95
N VAL A 97 -5.46 -8.48 -6.44
CA VAL A 97 -4.53 -9.61 -6.29
C VAL A 97 -4.79 -10.28 -4.95
N TYR A 98 -4.73 -9.49 -3.87
CA TYR A 98 -5.05 -9.94 -2.52
C TYR A 98 -5.42 -8.78 -1.60
N GLU A 99 -6.10 -9.13 -0.52
CA GLU A 99 -6.30 -8.27 0.64
C GLU A 99 -5.90 -9.06 1.89
N LYS A 100 -4.90 -8.56 2.63
CA LYS A 100 -4.37 -9.22 3.83
C LYS A 100 -4.39 -8.27 5.02
N LYS A 101 -4.49 -8.87 6.20
CA LYS A 101 -4.41 -8.17 7.48
C LYS A 101 -3.29 -8.79 8.30
N ILE A 102 -2.35 -7.97 8.73
CA ILE A 102 -1.21 -8.39 9.57
C ILE A 102 -1.22 -7.61 10.89
N SER A 103 -0.50 -8.13 11.89
CA SER A 103 -0.27 -7.39 13.13
C SER A 103 0.61 -6.16 12.87
N LYS A 104 0.44 -5.08 13.63
CA LYS A 104 1.39 -3.95 13.64
C LYS A 104 2.82 -4.38 14.03
N THR A 105 2.96 -5.50 14.74
CA THR A 105 4.23 -6.10 15.17
C THR A 105 4.70 -7.22 14.25
N ASP A 106 4.07 -7.38 13.08
CA ASP A 106 4.46 -8.39 12.10
C ASP A 106 5.93 -8.23 11.70
N SER A 107 6.66 -9.34 11.81
CA SER A 107 8.08 -9.46 11.47
C SER A 107 8.32 -10.27 10.19
N ILE A 108 7.27 -10.84 9.59
CA ILE A 108 7.38 -11.66 8.38
C ILE A 108 7.55 -10.79 7.16
N TRP A 109 6.68 -9.79 6.96
CA TRP A 109 6.74 -8.92 5.78
C TRP A 109 7.74 -7.78 5.98
N ASN A 110 8.90 -7.88 5.35
CA ASN A 110 10.08 -7.02 5.56
C ASN A 110 10.15 -5.78 4.65
N ILE A 111 9.00 -5.24 4.21
CA ILE A 111 8.95 -4.08 3.31
C ILE A 111 9.61 -2.81 3.87
N GLU A 112 9.61 -2.61 5.20
CA GLU A 112 10.32 -1.49 5.83
C GLU A 112 11.84 -1.60 5.67
N LYS A 113 12.38 -2.83 5.74
CA LYS A 113 13.79 -3.10 5.44
C LYS A 113 14.10 -2.87 3.96
N PHE A 114 13.14 -3.14 3.07
CA PHE A 114 13.26 -2.85 1.65
C PHE A 114 13.39 -1.35 1.38
N PHE A 115 12.56 -0.53 2.01
CA PHE A 115 12.70 0.92 1.92
C PHE A 115 14.03 1.41 2.51
N LYS A 116 14.50 0.79 3.58
CA LYS A 116 15.77 1.14 4.23
C LYS A 116 16.98 0.86 3.33
N ARG A 117 17.08 -0.35 2.76
CA ARG A 117 18.20 -0.72 1.88
C ARG A 117 18.20 0.05 0.56
N ASN A 118 17.04 0.47 0.08
CA ASN A 118 16.88 1.22 -1.16
C ASN A 118 16.84 2.76 -0.99
N ILE A 119 17.18 3.30 0.19
CA ILE A 119 17.10 4.74 0.47
C ILE A 119 17.94 5.59 -0.49
N LYS A 120 19.10 5.09 -0.94
CA LYS A 120 19.99 5.77 -1.90
C LYS A 120 19.38 5.92 -3.30
N ARG A 121 18.33 5.15 -3.62
CA ARG A 121 17.60 5.24 -4.89
C ARG A 121 16.57 6.37 -4.91
N ARG A 122 16.30 6.98 -3.74
CA ARG A 122 15.37 8.10 -3.64
C ARG A 122 15.96 9.32 -4.33
N LYS A 123 15.21 9.91 -5.25
CA LYS A 123 15.54 11.22 -5.83
C LYS A 123 14.43 12.21 -5.53
N SER A 124 14.81 13.46 -5.27
CA SER A 124 13.88 14.56 -4.98
C SER A 124 13.29 15.22 -6.23
N GLU A 125 13.62 14.72 -7.43
CA GLU A 125 13.33 15.41 -8.69
C GLU A 125 11.92 15.15 -9.24
N GLU A 126 11.43 16.18 -9.94
CA GLU A 126 10.15 16.38 -10.63
C GLU A 126 9.84 15.38 -11.77
N LYS A 127 10.50 14.22 -11.81
CA LYS A 127 10.09 13.15 -12.76
C LYS A 127 8.78 12.55 -12.27
N GLU A 128 7.77 12.49 -13.14
CA GLU A 128 6.42 12.05 -12.79
C GLU A 128 6.38 10.60 -12.27
N HIS A 129 7.28 9.73 -12.77
CA HIS A 129 7.23 8.29 -12.54
C HIS A 129 8.62 7.67 -12.31
N GLY A 130 8.85 7.12 -11.10
CA GLY A 130 9.97 6.21 -10.82
C GLY A 130 9.51 4.75 -10.85
N THR A 131 10.44 3.80 -10.88
CA THR A 131 10.14 2.35 -10.84
C THR A 131 9.26 1.99 -9.63
N LEU A 132 9.45 2.68 -8.51
CA LEU A 132 8.60 2.58 -7.33
C LEU A 132 8.27 3.99 -6.83
N GLN A 133 7.00 4.25 -6.59
CA GLN A 133 6.50 5.48 -5.99
C GLN A 133 5.75 5.14 -4.70
N VAL A 134 6.07 5.84 -3.62
CA VAL A 134 5.33 5.78 -2.36
C VAL A 134 4.70 7.14 -2.12
N SER A 135 3.45 7.19 -1.71
CA SER A 135 2.73 8.44 -1.49
C SER A 135 1.85 8.42 -0.24
N HIS A 136 1.72 9.60 0.36
CA HIS A 136 0.91 9.87 1.55
C HIS A 136 0.51 11.34 1.55
N LYS A 137 -0.79 11.64 1.63
CA LYS A 137 -1.34 13.01 1.69
C LYS A 137 -0.72 13.98 0.66
N GLY A 138 -0.61 13.52 -0.59
CA GLY A 138 -0.06 14.30 -1.71
C GLY A 138 1.48 14.36 -1.77
N ILE A 139 2.18 14.00 -0.69
CA ILE A 139 3.64 13.86 -0.72
C ILE A 139 3.99 12.55 -1.43
N LYS A 140 4.97 12.60 -2.34
CA LYS A 140 5.49 11.45 -3.07
C LYS A 140 6.99 11.26 -2.82
N VAL A 141 7.43 10.02 -2.78
CA VAL A 141 8.84 9.60 -2.76
C VAL A 141 9.01 8.59 -3.89
N ASN A 142 9.88 8.93 -4.85
CA ASN A 142 10.18 8.09 -6.00
C ASN A 142 11.53 7.38 -5.82
N TYR A 143 11.58 6.12 -6.20
CA TYR A 143 12.78 5.30 -6.26
C TYR A 143 13.08 4.99 -7.72
N PHE A 144 14.33 5.23 -8.12
CA PHE A 144 14.77 5.06 -9.50
C PHE A 144 15.80 3.93 -9.61
N THR A 145 15.80 3.30 -10.76
CA THR A 145 16.80 2.31 -11.18
C THR A 145 17.63 2.89 -12.32
N ASN A 146 18.85 2.38 -12.52
CA ASN A 146 19.76 2.83 -13.55
C ASN A 146 20.17 1.68 -14.49
N GLY A 147 19.50 1.59 -15.63
CA GLY A 147 19.72 0.54 -16.61
C GLY A 147 19.10 -0.81 -16.22
N LEU A 148 19.12 -1.74 -17.17
CA LEU A 148 18.37 -2.99 -17.08
C LEU A 148 18.86 -3.93 -15.98
N VAL A 149 20.18 -4.02 -15.75
CA VAL A 149 20.74 -4.89 -14.69
C VAL A 149 20.29 -4.42 -13.31
N ASP A 150 20.29 -3.12 -13.07
CA ASP A 150 19.87 -2.54 -11.80
C ASP A 150 18.35 -2.68 -11.59
N LEU A 151 17.57 -2.48 -12.66
CA LEU A 151 16.12 -2.71 -12.65
C LEU A 151 15.78 -4.15 -12.24
N ASN A 152 16.37 -5.14 -12.91
CA ASN A 152 16.11 -6.55 -12.62
C ASN A 152 16.49 -6.93 -11.17
N ARG A 153 17.61 -6.41 -10.65
CA ARG A 153 17.99 -6.62 -9.25
C ARG A 153 17.00 -5.98 -8.27
N PHE A 154 16.52 -4.78 -8.56
CA PHE A 154 15.55 -4.08 -7.74
C PHE A 154 14.18 -4.79 -7.74
N MET A 155 13.74 -5.28 -8.90
CA MET A 155 12.51 -6.06 -9.04
C MET A 155 12.61 -7.40 -8.32
N ALA A 156 13.71 -8.14 -8.46
CA ALA A 156 13.90 -9.41 -7.76
C ALA A 156 13.83 -9.23 -6.23
N ASP A 157 14.53 -8.23 -5.69
CA ASP A 157 14.51 -7.87 -4.27
C ASP A 157 13.10 -7.47 -3.78
N TYR A 158 12.37 -6.72 -4.60
CA TYR A 158 10.98 -6.37 -4.32
C TYR A 158 10.07 -7.61 -4.32
N PHE A 159 10.17 -8.46 -5.33
CA PHE A 159 9.36 -9.67 -5.48
C PHE A 159 9.58 -10.65 -4.33
N GLU A 160 10.83 -10.82 -3.88
CA GLU A 160 11.13 -11.61 -2.68
C GLU A 160 10.36 -11.13 -1.45
N VAL A 161 10.38 -9.82 -1.19
CA VAL A 161 9.63 -9.23 -0.07
C VAL A 161 8.13 -9.39 -0.22
N MET A 162 7.61 -9.22 -1.42
CA MET A 162 6.17 -9.35 -1.64
C MET A 162 5.69 -10.80 -1.49
N ARG A 163 6.52 -11.78 -1.84
CA ARG A 163 6.23 -13.21 -1.59
C ARG A 163 6.25 -13.59 -0.11
N GLU A 164 6.94 -12.85 0.77
CA GLU A 164 6.82 -13.06 2.23
C GLU A 164 5.36 -12.84 2.69
N LEU A 165 4.67 -11.85 2.10
CA LEU A 165 3.28 -11.53 2.41
C LEU A 165 2.27 -12.38 1.62
N HIS A 166 2.58 -12.67 0.36
CA HIS A 166 1.71 -13.39 -0.59
C HIS A 166 2.46 -14.55 -1.27
N PRO A 167 2.82 -15.60 -0.51
CA PRO A 167 3.62 -16.72 -1.03
C PRO A 167 2.88 -17.53 -2.09
N GLU A 168 1.54 -17.52 -2.08
CA GLU A 168 0.72 -18.20 -3.07
C GLU A 168 0.90 -17.61 -4.49
N ASN A 169 1.35 -16.35 -4.59
CA ASN A 169 1.71 -15.65 -5.83
C ASN A 169 0.78 -15.97 -7.01
N LYS A 170 -0.55 -15.91 -6.76
CA LYS A 170 -1.54 -16.27 -7.77
C LYS A 170 -1.38 -15.31 -8.96
N ASN A 171 -1.32 -15.87 -10.17
CA ASN A 171 -1.06 -15.17 -11.43
C ASN A 171 0.39 -14.67 -11.63
N GLY A 172 1.34 -15.07 -10.75
CA GLY A 172 2.77 -14.93 -11.02
C GLY A 172 3.32 -13.50 -11.06
N ILE A 173 2.63 -12.52 -10.46
CA ILE A 173 3.03 -11.10 -10.55
C ILE A 173 4.34 -10.78 -9.83
N TYR A 174 4.81 -11.67 -8.94
CA TYR A 174 6.11 -11.54 -8.28
C TYR A 174 7.13 -12.53 -8.84
N GLY A 175 7.11 -12.75 -10.17
CA GLY A 175 7.94 -13.72 -10.86
C GLY A 175 7.47 -15.17 -10.64
N VAL A 176 8.11 -16.11 -11.33
CA VAL A 176 7.87 -17.55 -11.17
C VAL A 176 9.13 -18.20 -10.62
N GLU A 177 8.97 -19.26 -9.83
CA GLU A 177 10.11 -20.10 -9.46
C GLU A 177 10.62 -20.79 -10.73
N ILE A 178 11.90 -20.57 -11.05
CA ILE A 178 12.56 -21.32 -12.10
C ILE A 178 12.85 -22.70 -11.53
N ILE A 179 12.02 -23.67 -11.88
CA ILE A 179 12.32 -25.08 -11.63
C ILE A 179 13.44 -25.43 -12.59
N ASN A 180 14.66 -25.61 -12.07
CA ASN A 180 15.73 -26.19 -12.87
C ASN A 180 15.32 -27.64 -13.15
N GLU A 181 14.91 -27.93 -14.38
CA GLU A 181 14.78 -29.32 -14.82
C GLU A 181 16.15 -29.98 -14.66
N PRO A 182 16.23 -31.18 -14.06
CA PRO A 182 17.49 -31.92 -14.05
C PRO A 182 17.92 -32.12 -15.50
N GLU A 183 19.17 -31.78 -15.80
CA GLU A 183 19.78 -31.97 -17.12
C GLU A 183 19.41 -33.37 -17.61
N LEU A 184 18.72 -33.45 -18.75
CA LEU A 184 18.49 -34.70 -19.45
C LEU A 184 19.87 -35.28 -19.75
N GLN A 185 20.29 -36.26 -18.95
CA GLN A 185 21.47 -37.05 -19.27
C GLN A 185 21.11 -37.86 -20.50
N ILE A 186 21.57 -37.37 -21.65
CA ILE A 186 21.54 -38.11 -22.90
C ILE A 186 22.70 -39.11 -22.79
N GLU A 187 22.38 -40.37 -22.46
CA GLU A 187 23.28 -41.52 -22.63
C GLU A 187 23.53 -41.83 -24.11
#